data_AF-A0A955N7U3-F1
#
_entry.id   AF-A0A955N7U3-F1
#
_cell.length_a   1.000
_cell.length_b   1.000
_cell.length_c   1.000
_cell.angle_alpha   90.00
_cell.angle_beta   90.00
_cell.angle_gamma   90.00
#
_symmetry.space_group_name_H-M   'P 1'
#
loop_
_entity.id
_entity.type
_entity.pdbx_description
1 polymer ?
#
loop_
_entity_poly.entity_id
_entity_poly.type
_entity_poly.pdbx_seq_one_letter_code
_entity_poly.pdbx_strand_id
1 'polypeptide(L)'
;ELATEDSDALIIGLVRGDQSIRGAAWREHIQAGDVLVLEAGPQGINKFVSTLGLKLTGTQPKEEVQESEKKPSAVKDGDMLLEAVIPPDRSWLVGRMAGSLKLRSRFGINLLGASRQGTPYRGRLREFRFKAGDVLLLQGEKERVLEVIGLLGCLPLAERGLQLGKPGQA
;
A
#
# COMPACT_ATOMS: atom_id res chain seq x y z
N GLU A 1 -7.75 -20.13 -10.46
CA GLU A 1 -7.64 -21.14 -9.38
C GLU A 1 -6.22 -21.61 -9.13
N LEU A 2 -5.46 -22.13 -10.11
CA LEU A 2 -4.12 -22.66 -9.83
C LEU A 2 -3.16 -21.70 -9.13
N ALA A 3 -3.15 -20.42 -9.51
CA ALA A 3 -2.20 -19.46 -8.92
C ALA A 3 -2.49 -19.08 -7.46
N THR A 4 -3.74 -19.20 -7.01
CA THR A 4 -4.15 -18.86 -5.63
C THR A 4 -3.80 -19.98 -4.65
N GLU A 5 -3.96 -21.25 -5.05
CA GLU A 5 -3.63 -22.41 -4.19
C GLU A 5 -2.13 -22.53 -3.92
N ASP A 6 -1.32 -22.22 -4.92
CA ASP A 6 0.13 -22.32 -4.81
C ASP A 6 0.74 -21.14 -4.04
N SER A 7 0.09 -19.97 -4.04
CA SER A 7 0.68 -18.72 -3.51
C SER A 7 0.16 -18.31 -2.13
N ASP A 8 -0.69 -19.11 -1.48
CA ASP A 8 -1.38 -18.75 -0.23
C ASP A 8 -1.95 -17.30 -0.30
N ALA A 9 -2.63 -17.03 -1.41
CA ALA A 9 -3.13 -15.70 -1.76
C ALA A 9 -4.60 -15.78 -2.16
N LEU A 10 -5.42 -14.90 -1.58
CA LEU A 10 -6.85 -14.82 -1.81
C LEU A 10 -7.19 -13.58 -2.63
N ILE A 11 -7.91 -13.76 -3.74
CA ILE A 11 -8.50 -12.63 -4.48
C ILE A 11 -9.76 -12.19 -3.75
N ILE A 12 -9.72 -11.00 -3.16
CA ILE A 12 -10.85 -10.45 -2.39
C ILE A 12 -11.72 -9.47 -3.21
N GLY A 13 -11.22 -9.02 -4.36
CA GLY A 13 -11.98 -8.14 -5.24
C GLY A 13 -11.28 -7.76 -6.54
N LEU A 14 -12.04 -7.07 -7.38
CA LEU A 14 -11.61 -6.49 -8.65
C LEU A 14 -11.97 -5.00 -8.65
N VAL A 15 -11.09 -4.17 -9.19
CA VAL A 15 -11.38 -2.76 -9.47
C VAL A 15 -11.22 -2.51 -10.97
N ARG A 16 -12.30 -2.05 -11.60
CA ARG A 16 -12.35 -1.69 -13.02
C ARG A 16 -12.75 -0.21 -13.13
N GLY A 17 -11.81 0.63 -13.55
CA GLY A 17 -11.99 2.09 -13.50
C GLY A 17 -12.26 2.57 -12.07
N ASP A 18 -13.42 3.20 -11.84
CA ASP A 18 -13.89 3.64 -10.51
C ASP A 18 -14.78 2.63 -9.77
N GLN A 19 -15.13 1.51 -10.42
CA GLN A 19 -16.01 0.52 -9.84
C GLN A 19 -15.21 -0.54 -9.07
N SER A 20 -15.57 -0.76 -7.82
CA SER A 20 -15.05 -1.87 -7.00
C SER A 20 -16.07 -3.00 -6.96
N ILE A 21 -15.72 -4.13 -7.55
CA ILE A 21 -16.53 -5.35 -7.57
C ILE A 21 -16.00 -6.26 -6.45
N ARG A 22 -16.79 -6.39 -5.38
CA ARG A 22 -16.48 -7.20 -4.20
C ARG A 22 -17.36 -8.45 -4.17
N GLY A 23 -16.83 -9.58 -3.69
CA GLY A 23 -17.59 -10.81 -3.43
C GLY A 23 -18.09 -11.59 -4.66
N ALA A 24 -18.02 -11.00 -5.87
CA ALA A 24 -18.33 -11.65 -7.14
C ALA A 24 -17.14 -11.65 -8.12
N ALA A 25 -15.96 -11.20 -7.70
CA ALA A 25 -14.79 -11.06 -8.56
C ALA A 25 -14.38 -12.38 -9.24
N TRP A 26 -14.63 -13.53 -8.61
CA TRP A 26 -14.40 -14.86 -9.16
C TRP A 26 -15.37 -15.28 -10.28
N ARG A 27 -16.50 -14.58 -10.46
CA ARG A 27 -17.44 -14.82 -11.58
C ARG A 27 -17.20 -13.90 -12.77
N GLU A 28 -16.37 -12.88 -12.61
CA GLU A 28 -16.08 -11.92 -13.66
C GLU A 28 -14.89 -12.37 -14.50
N HIS A 29 -14.99 -12.20 -15.81
CA HIS A 29 -13.83 -12.35 -16.69
C HIS A 29 -12.88 -11.18 -16.47
N ILE A 30 -11.65 -11.48 -16.03
CA ILE A 30 -10.58 -10.50 -15.86
C ILE A 30 -10.21 -9.94 -17.23
N GLN A 31 -10.17 -8.61 -17.34
CA GLN A 31 -9.84 -7.87 -18.54
C GLN A 31 -8.54 -7.10 -18.37
N ALA A 32 -7.92 -6.73 -19.51
CA ALA A 32 -6.77 -5.84 -19.50
C ALA A 32 -7.15 -4.50 -18.85
N GLY A 33 -6.35 -4.05 -17.88
CA GLY A 33 -6.59 -2.82 -17.12
C GLY A 33 -7.29 -3.01 -15.77
N ASP A 34 -7.76 -4.22 -15.45
CA ASP A 34 -8.29 -4.53 -14.13
C ASP A 34 -7.23 -4.50 -13.05
N VAL A 35 -7.60 -4.03 -11.86
CA VAL A 35 -6.76 -4.09 -10.65
C VAL A 35 -7.33 -5.13 -9.71
N LEU A 36 -6.59 -6.22 -9.52
CA LEU A 36 -6.93 -7.26 -8.55
C LEU A 36 -6.56 -6.80 -7.14
N VAL A 37 -7.49 -6.97 -6.20
CA VAL A 37 -7.25 -6.76 -4.77
C VAL A 37 -7.05 -8.12 -4.14
N LEU A 38 -5.89 -8.30 -3.51
CA LEU A 38 -5.44 -9.56 -2.95
C LEU A 38 -5.27 -9.43 -1.43
N GLU A 39 -5.57 -10.49 -0.71
CA GLU A 39 -5.20 -10.68 0.70
C GLU A 39 -4.25 -11.89 0.76
N ALA A 40 -3.02 -11.65 1.20
CA ALA A 40 -1.98 -12.67 1.27
C ALA A 40 -0.88 -12.24 2.23
N GLY A 41 -0.11 -13.20 2.74
CA GLY A 41 1.13 -12.91 3.44
C GLY A 41 2.21 -12.32 2.51
N PRO A 42 3.28 -11.70 3.05
CA PRO A 42 4.32 -11.05 2.23
C PRO A 42 4.96 -11.98 1.19
N GLN A 43 5.22 -13.24 1.56
CA GLN A 43 5.76 -14.25 0.63
C GLN A 43 4.76 -14.63 -0.45
N GLY A 44 3.48 -14.76 -0.06
CA GLY A 44 2.39 -15.10 -0.98
C GLY A 44 2.15 -14.03 -2.04
N ILE A 45 2.24 -12.75 -1.66
CA ILE A 45 2.16 -11.64 -2.63
C ILE A 45 3.26 -11.76 -3.68
N ASN A 46 4.51 -11.97 -3.25
CA ASN A 46 5.64 -12.04 -4.19
C ASN A 46 5.51 -13.24 -5.14
N LYS A 47 5.13 -14.42 -4.62
CA LYS A 47 4.90 -15.63 -5.44
C LYS A 47 3.74 -15.43 -6.41
N PHE A 48 2.64 -14.82 -5.96
CA PHE A 48 1.46 -14.57 -6.81
C PHE A 48 1.77 -13.59 -7.94
N VAL A 49 2.47 -12.50 -7.62
CA VAL A 49 2.86 -11.46 -8.59
C VAL A 49 3.82 -12.02 -9.63
N SER A 50 4.83 -12.78 -9.22
CA SER A 50 5.82 -13.36 -10.15
C SER A 50 5.22 -14.45 -11.05
N THR A 51 4.38 -15.33 -10.49
CA THR A 51 3.75 -16.43 -11.23
C THR A 51 2.82 -15.93 -12.34
N LEU A 52 2.05 -14.87 -12.08
CA LEU A 52 1.07 -14.34 -13.01
C LEU A 52 1.58 -13.16 -13.84
N GLY A 53 2.87 -12.80 -13.71
CA GLY A 53 3.45 -11.65 -14.42
C GLY A 53 2.74 -10.33 -14.13
N LEU A 54 2.15 -10.20 -12.94
CA LEU A 54 1.37 -9.02 -12.57
C LEU A 54 2.31 -7.86 -12.23
N LYS A 55 1.81 -6.64 -12.44
CA LYS A 55 2.46 -5.44 -11.92
C LYS A 55 1.72 -5.01 -10.67
N LEU A 56 2.46 -4.92 -9.56
CA LEU A 56 1.95 -4.24 -8.37
C LEU A 56 1.60 -2.81 -8.78
N THR A 57 0.34 -2.42 -8.57
CA THR A 57 -0.10 -1.09 -8.96
C THR A 57 0.78 -0.05 -8.25
N GLY A 58 1.37 0.84 -9.04
CA GLY A 58 2.16 1.98 -8.61
C GLY A 58 3.69 1.84 -8.72
N THR A 59 4.26 0.67 -9.04
CA THR A 59 5.63 0.65 -9.60
C THR A 59 5.57 1.12 -11.05
N GLN A 60 6.03 2.35 -11.32
CA GLN A 60 6.32 2.75 -12.70
C GLN A 60 7.76 2.32 -13.03
N PRO A 61 7.98 1.48 -14.06
CA PRO A 61 9.17 1.60 -14.87
C PRO A 61 9.13 2.98 -15.53
N LYS A 62 10.28 3.67 -15.56
CA LYS A 62 10.43 4.93 -16.29
C LYS A 62 10.06 4.68 -17.76
N GLU A 63 8.96 5.24 -18.22
CA GLU A 63 8.78 5.70 -19.60
C GLU A 63 7.58 6.67 -19.64
N GLU A 64 7.78 7.77 -20.35
CA GLU A 64 6.96 8.96 -20.42
C GLU A 64 5.61 8.67 -21.09
N VAL A 65 4.45 8.89 -20.43
CA VAL A 65 3.30 9.63 -21.00
C VAL A 65 2.33 10.07 -19.89
N GLN A 66 2.05 11.37 -19.87
CA GLN A 66 0.85 12.14 -19.49
C GLN A 66 0.05 11.88 -18.18
N GLU A 67 -0.35 13.02 -17.61
CA GLU A 67 -1.19 13.23 -16.43
C GLU A 67 -2.41 12.30 -16.32
N SER A 68 -2.47 11.54 -15.23
CA SER A 68 -3.66 11.43 -14.38
C SER A 68 -3.37 10.55 -13.16
N GLU A 69 -3.72 11.08 -11.98
CA GLU A 69 -3.94 10.34 -10.74
C GLU A 69 -2.87 9.32 -10.28
N LYS A 70 -1.79 9.81 -9.65
CA LYS A 70 -0.71 9.00 -9.06
C LYS A 70 -1.20 8.03 -7.96
N LYS A 71 -1.49 6.77 -8.34
CA LYS A 71 -1.77 5.63 -7.45
C LYS A 71 -0.51 5.25 -6.62
N PRO A 72 -0.68 4.71 -5.40
CA PRO A 72 0.42 4.48 -4.44
C PRO A 72 1.43 3.47 -4.99
N SER A 73 2.72 3.81 -4.92
CA SER A 73 3.80 3.04 -5.55
C SER A 73 4.20 1.77 -4.81
N ALA A 74 4.53 0.71 -5.55
CA ALA A 74 5.19 -0.47 -4.98
C ALA A 74 6.66 -0.16 -4.61
N VAL A 75 7.20 -1.01 -3.73
CA VAL A 75 8.53 -0.93 -3.10
C VAL A 75 9.62 -0.93 -4.17
N LYS A 76 10.40 0.17 -4.26
CA LYS A 76 11.63 0.17 -5.05
C LYS A 76 12.71 -0.64 -4.33
N ASP A 77 13.67 -1.16 -5.08
CA ASP A 77 14.87 -1.78 -4.50
C ASP A 77 15.59 -0.74 -3.61
N GLY A 78 15.59 -0.96 -2.29
CA GLY A 78 16.11 -0.03 -1.28
C GLY A 78 15.06 0.75 -0.47
N ASP A 79 13.77 0.70 -0.83
CA ASP A 79 12.71 1.28 0.01
C ASP A 79 12.47 0.44 1.27
N MET A 80 12.33 1.11 2.40
CA MET A 80 11.96 0.53 3.68
C MET A 80 10.44 0.59 3.88
N LEU A 81 9.88 -0.43 4.53
CA LEU A 81 8.54 -0.42 5.10
C LEU A 81 8.61 -0.13 6.60
N LEU A 82 7.79 0.79 7.08
CA LEU A 82 7.73 1.14 8.49
C LEU A 82 6.29 1.33 8.95
N GLU A 83 5.97 0.68 10.07
CA GLU A 83 4.74 0.91 10.81
C GLU A 83 4.95 2.05 11.82
N ALA A 84 4.01 2.97 11.91
CA ALA A 84 4.07 4.09 12.86
C ALA A 84 2.69 4.41 13.43
N VAL A 85 2.63 4.82 14.70
CA VAL A 85 1.41 5.23 15.39
C VAL A 85 1.30 6.75 15.47
N ILE A 86 0.08 7.26 15.37
CA ILE A 86 -0.23 8.67 15.62
C ILE A 86 -0.49 8.87 17.12
N PRO A 87 0.40 9.56 17.87
CA PRO A 87 0.15 9.90 19.28
C PRO A 87 -0.92 10.99 19.41
N PRO A 88 -1.62 11.07 20.55
CA PRO A 88 -2.70 12.04 20.77
C PRO A 88 -2.25 13.51 20.74
N ASP A 89 -1.07 13.83 21.28
CA ASP A 89 -0.73 15.23 21.62
C ASP A 89 0.43 15.84 20.80
N ARG A 90 1.07 15.05 19.94
CA ARG A 90 2.29 15.47 19.21
C ARG A 90 2.13 15.53 17.69
N SER A 91 1.09 14.91 17.14
CA SER A 91 0.92 14.80 15.69
C SER A 91 -0.10 15.80 15.15
N TRP A 92 0.34 16.64 14.22
CA TRP A 92 -0.52 17.56 13.46
C TRP A 92 -1.33 16.87 12.35
N LEU A 93 -1.24 15.54 12.26
CA LEU A 93 -2.03 14.74 11.34
C LEU A 93 -3.49 14.61 11.76
N VAL A 94 -3.78 14.66 13.07
CA VAL A 94 -5.13 14.44 13.61
C VAL A 94 -6.14 15.35 12.92
N GLY A 95 -7.21 14.77 12.40
CA GLY A 95 -8.28 15.49 11.69
C GLY A 95 -8.00 15.76 10.21
N ARG A 96 -6.77 15.59 9.71
CA ARG A 96 -6.43 15.77 8.29
C ARG A 96 -6.79 14.53 7.46
N MET A 97 -7.03 14.74 6.17
CA MET A 97 -7.20 13.65 5.20
C MET A 97 -5.85 13.29 4.58
N ALA A 98 -5.57 12.00 4.40
CA ALA A 98 -4.30 11.54 3.83
C ALA A 98 -4.01 12.15 2.45
N GLY A 99 -5.03 12.28 1.59
CA GLY A 99 -4.89 12.90 0.26
C GLY A 99 -4.44 14.37 0.33
N SER A 100 -4.78 15.10 1.39
CA SER A 100 -4.41 16.51 1.55
C SER A 100 -2.93 16.73 1.84
N LEU A 101 -2.23 15.71 2.37
CA LEU A 101 -0.83 15.81 2.77
C LEU A 101 0.13 15.68 1.59
N LYS A 102 -0.33 15.12 0.46
CA LYS A 102 0.48 14.86 -0.73
C LYS A 102 1.80 14.15 -0.39
N LEU A 103 1.72 13.11 0.46
CA LEU A 103 2.88 12.42 1.05
C LEU A 103 3.98 12.07 0.03
N ARG A 104 3.59 11.53 -1.13
CA ARG A 104 4.53 11.13 -2.17
C ARG A 104 5.24 12.32 -2.81
N SER A 105 4.53 13.36 -3.22
CA SER A 105 5.14 14.47 -3.96
C SER A 105 5.85 15.48 -3.05
N ARG A 106 5.38 15.63 -1.80
CA ARG A 106 5.97 16.58 -0.84
C ARG A 106 7.07 15.95 0.00
N PHE A 107 6.88 14.71 0.41
CA PHE A 107 7.75 14.03 1.36
C PHE A 107 8.46 12.82 0.78
N GLY A 108 8.18 12.41 -0.46
CA GLY A 108 8.84 11.25 -1.07
C GLY A 108 8.43 9.91 -0.46
N ILE A 109 7.42 9.88 0.43
CA ILE A 109 6.95 8.66 1.09
C ILE A 109 5.53 8.30 0.66
N ASN A 110 5.18 7.02 0.73
CA ASN A 110 3.86 6.50 0.39
C ASN A 110 3.17 5.96 1.64
N LEU A 111 1.87 6.23 1.75
CA LEU A 111 0.98 5.54 2.69
C LEU A 111 0.41 4.33 2.00
N LEU A 112 0.77 3.13 2.46
CA LEU A 112 0.32 1.86 1.91
C LEU A 112 -0.90 1.30 2.64
N GLY A 113 -1.07 1.66 3.91
CA GLY A 113 -2.16 1.16 4.73
C GLY A 113 -2.36 2.02 5.96
N ALA A 114 -3.57 1.95 6.50
CA ALA A 114 -3.90 2.52 7.80
C ALA A 114 -4.81 1.54 8.53
N SER A 115 -4.69 1.46 9.86
CA SER A 115 -5.59 0.71 10.72
C SER A 115 -6.00 1.54 11.92
N ARG A 116 -7.19 1.24 12.45
CA ARG A 116 -7.72 1.86 13.67
C ARG A 116 -8.19 0.75 14.59
N GLN A 117 -7.69 0.74 15.82
CA GLN A 117 -8.04 -0.27 16.83
C GLN A 117 -7.89 -1.71 16.28
N GLY A 118 -6.80 -1.97 15.56
CA GLY A 118 -6.52 -3.28 14.95
C GLY A 118 -7.31 -3.61 13.68
N THR A 119 -8.25 -2.74 13.25
CA THR A 119 -9.02 -2.97 12.03
C THR A 119 -8.39 -2.24 10.84
N PRO A 120 -7.93 -2.94 9.78
CA PRO A 120 -7.41 -2.30 8.58
C PRO A 120 -8.48 -1.50 7.85
N TYR A 121 -8.12 -0.32 7.36
CA TYR A 121 -9.00 0.51 6.55
C TYR A 121 -9.03 0.00 5.10
N ARG A 122 -10.19 -0.52 4.67
CA ARG A 122 -10.40 -1.08 3.32
C ARG A 122 -10.97 -0.08 2.29
N GLY A 123 -10.98 1.21 2.61
CA GLY A 123 -11.43 2.28 1.70
C GLY A 123 -10.30 2.89 0.87
N ARG A 124 -10.60 3.96 0.12
CA ARG A 124 -9.57 4.73 -0.59
C ARG A 124 -8.69 5.47 0.40
N LEU A 125 -7.41 5.12 0.51
CA LEU A 125 -6.51 5.71 1.51
C LEU A 125 -6.45 7.24 1.46
N ARG A 126 -6.60 7.87 0.29
CA ARG A 126 -6.64 9.34 0.16
C ARG A 126 -7.79 9.98 0.96
N GLU A 127 -8.89 9.27 1.18
CA GLU A 127 -10.06 9.70 1.93
C GLU A 127 -9.95 9.43 3.44
N PHE A 128 -8.92 8.67 3.86
CA PHE A 128 -8.70 8.35 5.26
C PHE A 128 -8.45 9.60 6.09
N ARG A 129 -9.27 9.82 7.12
CA ARG A 129 -9.10 10.90 8.09
C ARG A 129 -8.41 10.37 9.34
N PHE A 130 -7.23 10.91 9.60
CA PHE A 130 -6.37 10.50 10.71
C PHE A 130 -7.00 10.85 12.07
N LYS A 131 -6.77 9.97 13.04
CA LYS A 131 -7.06 10.13 14.46
C LYS A 131 -5.88 9.64 15.29
N ALA A 132 -5.83 10.06 16.54
CA ALA A 132 -4.92 9.50 17.53
C ALA A 132 -5.14 7.98 17.65
N GLY A 133 -4.06 7.23 17.78
CA GLY A 133 -4.04 5.77 17.85
C GLY A 133 -4.16 5.06 16.50
N ASP A 134 -4.28 5.78 15.39
CA ASP A 134 -4.18 5.17 14.06
C ASP A 134 -2.75 4.65 13.84
N VAL A 135 -2.65 3.45 13.26
CA VAL A 135 -1.39 2.85 12.82
C VAL A 135 -1.28 2.96 11.32
N LEU A 136 -0.17 3.49 10.84
CA LEU A 136 0.12 3.76 9.43
C LEU A 136 1.21 2.82 8.95
N LEU A 137 1.05 2.27 7.75
CA LEU A 137 2.10 1.56 7.03
C LEU A 137 2.67 2.49 5.95
N LEU A 138 3.93 2.85 6.11
CA LEU A 138 4.63 3.80 5.26
C LEU A 138 5.73 3.10 4.44
N GLN A 139 5.98 3.63 3.25
CA GLN A 139 7.05 3.15 2.36
C GLN A 139 7.87 4.33 1.82
N GLY A 140 9.18 4.17 1.79
CA GLY A 140 10.09 5.06 1.08
C GLY A 140 11.54 4.78 1.46
N GLU A 141 12.45 5.62 1.00
CA GLU A 141 13.86 5.59 1.41
C GLU A 141 13.99 5.68 2.94
N LYS A 142 14.86 4.86 3.53
CA LYS A 142 14.99 4.71 4.99
C LYS A 142 15.17 6.05 5.70
N GLU A 143 16.11 6.85 5.22
CA GLU A 143 16.46 8.16 5.76
C GLU A 143 15.23 9.09 5.71
N ARG A 144 14.52 9.06 4.58
CA ARG A 144 13.36 9.92 4.34
C ARG A 144 12.16 9.54 5.19
N VAL A 145 11.88 8.24 5.33
CA VAL A 145 10.77 7.75 6.15
C VAL A 145 10.98 8.12 7.61
N LEU A 146 12.19 7.92 8.14
CA LEU A 146 12.53 8.26 9.53
C LEU A 146 12.44 9.77 9.80
N GLU A 147 12.95 10.60 8.89
CA GLU A 147 12.84 12.07 8.97
C GLU A 147 11.36 12.51 9.00
N VAL A 148 10.56 12.00 8.07
CA VAL A 148 9.17 12.44 7.91
C VAL A 148 8.30 11.97 9.07
N ILE A 149 8.55 10.80 9.67
CA ILE A 149 7.85 10.37 10.88
C ILE A 149 8.05 11.36 12.03
N GLY A 150 9.29 11.80 12.25
CA GLY A 150 9.60 12.83 13.24
C GLY A 150 8.87 14.14 12.95
N LEU A 151 8.86 14.57 11.69
CA LEU A 151 8.16 15.78 11.25
C LEU A 151 6.63 15.69 11.40
N LEU A 152 6.04 14.52 11.12
CA LEU A 152 4.59 14.29 11.26
C LEU A 152 4.17 14.06 12.72
N GLY A 153 5.14 13.98 13.64
CA GLY A 153 4.90 13.69 15.05
C GLY A 153 4.40 12.27 15.29
N CYS A 154 4.69 11.34 14.38
CA CYS A 154 4.38 9.92 14.53
C CYS A 154 5.48 9.21 15.33
N LEU A 155 5.14 8.05 15.89
CA LEU A 155 6.10 7.21 16.62
C LEU A 155 6.28 5.89 15.87
N PRO A 156 7.52 5.51 15.49
CA PRO A 156 7.76 4.25 14.80
C PRO A 156 7.45 3.07 15.73
N LEU A 157 6.84 2.03 15.17
CA LEU A 157 6.71 0.73 15.80
C LEU A 157 7.94 -0.13 15.43
N ALA A 158 8.21 -1.17 16.22
CA ALA A 158 9.36 -2.03 16.00
C ALA A 158 9.43 -2.55 14.56
N GLU A 159 10.62 -2.51 13.96
CA GLU A 159 10.85 -3.00 12.60
C GLU A 159 10.54 -4.50 12.53
N ARG A 160 9.39 -4.84 11.94
CA ARG A 160 9.18 -6.17 11.35
C ARG A 160 9.79 -6.05 9.96
N GLY A 161 10.83 -6.83 9.65
CA GLY A 161 11.55 -6.80 8.36
C GLY A 161 10.68 -7.21 7.17
N LEU A 162 9.64 -6.42 6.88
CA LEU A 162 8.68 -6.64 5.82
C LEU A 162 9.32 -6.22 4.50
N GLN A 163 9.46 -7.18 3.58
CA GLN A 163 9.94 -6.95 2.22
C GLN A 163 8.80 -7.33 1.26
N LEU A 164 8.19 -6.33 0.61
CA LEU A 164 7.24 -6.55 -0.49
C LEU A 164 7.93 -6.24 -1.82
N GLY A 165 7.62 -7.01 -2.87
CA GLY A 165 8.04 -6.73 -4.25
C GLY A 165 9.41 -7.28 -4.67
N LYS A 166 10.12 -8.03 -3.81
CA LYS A 166 11.31 -8.76 -4.26
C LYS A 166 10.88 -10.06 -4.95
N PRO A 167 11.26 -10.31 -6.22
CA PRO A 167 11.22 -11.67 -6.73
C PRO A 167 12.11 -12.52 -5.80
N GLY A 168 11.55 -13.58 -5.23
CA GLY A 168 12.31 -14.50 -4.39
C GLY A 168 13.53 -14.98 -5.19
N GLN A 169 14.73 -14.69 -4.69
CA GLN A 169 15.86 -15.54 -5.04
C GLN A 169 15.60 -16.90 -4.36
N ALA A 170 15.77 -17.94 -5.18
CA ALA A 170 15.41 -19.33 -4.95
C ALA A 170 15.83 -19.90 -3.59
#